data_AF-A0A0G1JLK9-F1
#
_entry.id   AF-A0A0G1JLK9-F1
#
_cell.length_a   1.000
_cell.length_b   1.000
_cell.length_c   1.000
_cell.angle_alpha   90.00
_cell.angle_beta   90.00
_cell.angle_gamma   90.00
#
_symmetry.space_group_name_H-M   'P 1'
#
loop_
_entity.id
_entity.type
_entity.pdbx_description
1 polymer ?
#
loop_
_entity_poly.entity_id
_entity_poly.type
_entity_poly.pdbx_seq_one_letter_code
_entity_poly.pdbx_strand_id
1 'polypeptide(L)'
;VLPNVNLSTQEPNKLLTTELKIKKYLAALGYSEVFNNSLISKDLIDKTSQLEKDHFKLTNALSADFEYLRVSLLPSLLQNLKNNIGKTDLPISIFELSNIYLKQKESSLPDERSTLSLVTTDNFLRAKGSIEALFHHLNAPNIKISPLSKENIFLQKQRSAQIEIGDKIVGVIGEVNKSISHKLDLKTTPVMTELDLPLLLSAILPGYSYQPISQYPSIIEEITIESKKLVGDLLQSIKESDRLITNVTYLGSFKSKHSFRICFTSQEKNLDQKSVEVIKDRLIRLA
;
A
#
# COMPACT_ATOMS: atom_id res chain seq x y z
N VAL A 1 33.62 -25.40 32.13
CA VAL A 1 33.02 -26.04 30.94
C VAL A 1 31.95 -25.08 30.42
N LEU A 2 32.13 -24.53 29.22
CA LEU A 2 31.08 -23.73 28.58
C LEU A 2 30.00 -24.68 28.06
N PRO A 3 28.71 -24.28 28.08
CA PRO A 3 27.65 -25.10 27.52
C PRO A 3 27.90 -25.29 26.03
N ASN A 4 28.05 -26.55 25.61
CA ASN A 4 28.16 -26.93 24.22
C ASN A 4 26.77 -27.31 23.74
N VAL A 5 26.21 -26.51 22.82
CA VAL A 5 24.86 -26.72 22.27
C VAL A 5 24.99 -26.85 20.76
N ASN A 6 24.49 -27.95 20.22
CA ASN A 6 24.39 -28.17 18.80
C ASN A 6 23.05 -27.58 18.32
N LEU A 7 23.05 -26.31 17.90
CA LEU A 7 21.85 -25.64 17.42
C LEU A 7 21.60 -26.05 15.96
N SER A 8 20.39 -26.55 15.67
CA SER A 8 19.97 -26.80 14.30
C SER A 8 19.75 -25.48 13.57
N THR A 9 20.03 -25.47 12.26
CA THR A 9 19.65 -24.36 11.39
C THR A 9 18.12 -24.35 11.26
N GLN A 10 17.45 -23.49 12.02
CA GLN A 10 16.02 -23.23 11.84
C GLN A 10 15.84 -22.15 10.78
N GLU A 11 14.89 -22.35 9.87
CA GLU A 11 14.49 -21.27 8.98
C GLU A 11 13.90 -20.12 9.81
N PRO A 12 14.30 -18.86 9.54
CA PRO A 12 13.77 -17.72 10.26
C PRO A 12 12.25 -17.64 10.09
N ASN A 13 11.54 -17.24 11.15
CA ASN A 13 10.11 -16.96 11.05
C ASN A 13 9.85 -15.91 9.93
N LYS A 14 9.10 -16.30 8.89
CA LYS A 14 8.85 -15.47 7.70
C LYS A 14 8.12 -14.17 8.04
N LEU A 15 7.18 -14.21 8.99
CA LEU A 15 6.47 -13.02 9.46
C LEU A 15 7.45 -12.05 10.13
N LEU A 16 8.19 -12.52 11.15
CA LEU A 16 9.13 -11.68 11.90
C LEU A 16 10.21 -11.06 10.99
N THR A 17 10.77 -11.86 10.07
CA THR A 17 11.78 -11.35 9.14
C THR A 17 11.20 -10.32 8.17
N THR A 18 9.95 -10.49 7.76
CA THR A 18 9.26 -9.52 6.88
C THR A 18 8.93 -8.23 7.63
N GLU A 19 8.47 -8.31 8.88
CA GLU A 19 8.25 -7.13 9.73
C GLU A 19 9.52 -6.30 9.86
N LEU A 20 10.66 -6.93 10.15
CA LEU A 20 11.94 -6.23 10.26
C LEU A 20 12.36 -5.58 8.93
N LYS A 21 12.12 -6.22 7.79
CA LYS A 21 12.37 -5.63 6.46
C LYS A 21 11.48 -4.41 6.23
N ILE A 22 10.18 -4.52 6.52
CA ILE A 22 9.20 -3.42 6.40
C ILE A 22 9.64 -2.23 7.26
N LYS A 23 9.91 -2.45 8.55
CA LYS A 23 10.30 -1.40 9.50
C LYS A 23 11.53 -0.63 9.02
N LYS A 24 12.58 -1.36 8.64
CA LYS A 24 13.82 -0.76 8.12
C LYS A 24 13.60 0.02 6.83
N TYR A 25 12.81 -0.51 5.92
CA TYR A 25 12.56 0.13 4.63
C TYR A 25 11.71 1.40 4.77
N LEU A 26 10.65 1.36 5.58
CA LEU A 26 9.82 2.55 5.86
C LEU A 26 10.62 3.64 6.58
N ALA A 27 11.48 3.27 7.52
CA ALA A 27 12.40 4.21 8.15
C ALA A 27 13.34 4.87 7.12
N ALA A 28 13.86 4.10 6.15
CA ALA A 28 14.69 4.64 5.07
C ALA A 28 13.92 5.57 4.11
N LEU A 29 12.60 5.39 3.98
CA LEU A 29 11.71 6.31 3.25
C LEU A 29 11.33 7.56 4.07
N GLY A 30 11.79 7.68 5.31
CA GLY A 30 11.52 8.84 6.19
C GLY A 30 10.26 8.72 7.04
N TYR A 31 9.65 7.54 7.14
CA TYR A 31 8.55 7.30 8.08
C TYR A 31 9.08 7.03 9.49
N SER A 32 8.38 7.54 10.51
CA SER A 32 8.68 7.26 11.91
C SER A 32 7.77 6.15 12.45
N GLU A 33 8.36 5.13 13.07
CA GLU A 33 7.59 4.09 13.77
C GLU A 33 7.00 4.65 15.06
N VAL A 34 5.72 4.38 15.31
CA VAL A 34 5.06 4.71 16.57
C VAL A 34 4.47 3.46 17.21
N PHE A 35 4.35 3.48 18.54
CA PHE A 35 3.79 2.39 19.32
C PHE A 35 2.59 2.93 20.10
N ASN A 36 1.41 2.39 19.84
CA ASN A 36 0.19 2.78 20.52
C ASN A 36 -0.33 1.64 21.40
N ASN A 37 -1.17 1.97 22.39
CA ASN A 37 -1.85 0.96 23.18
C ASN A 37 -2.86 0.20 22.30
N SER A 38 -2.96 -1.12 22.49
CA SER A 38 -3.98 -1.96 21.85
C SER A 38 -5.39 -1.63 22.32
N LEU A 39 -5.52 -1.01 23.50
CA LEU A 39 -6.77 -0.53 24.06
C LEU A 39 -7.01 0.93 23.67
N ILE A 40 -8.24 1.24 23.27
CA ILE A 40 -8.71 2.57 22.91
C ILE A 40 -9.99 2.94 23.66
N SER A 41 -10.29 4.24 23.68
CA SER A 41 -11.48 4.77 24.33
C SER A 41 -12.71 4.65 23.45
N LYS A 42 -13.90 4.67 24.08
CA LYS A 42 -15.17 4.78 23.36
C LYS A 42 -15.26 6.05 22.50
N ASP A 43 -14.76 7.16 23.02
CA ASP A 43 -14.74 8.45 22.30
C ASP A 43 -13.95 8.34 20.99
N LEU A 44 -12.82 7.63 20.99
CA LEU A 44 -12.01 7.45 19.79
C LEU A 44 -12.73 6.58 18.75
N ILE A 45 -13.42 5.51 19.17
CA ILE A 45 -14.29 4.68 18.32
C ILE A 45 -15.39 5.53 17.65
N ASP A 46 -16.07 6.37 18.44
CA ASP A 46 -17.17 7.22 17.95
C ASP A 46 -16.65 8.30 16.96
N LYS A 47 -15.47 8.87 17.24
CA LYS A 47 -14.82 9.87 16.39
C LYS A 47 -14.38 9.31 15.04
N THR A 48 -13.94 8.06 15.00
CA THR A 48 -13.57 7.35 13.76
C THR A 48 -14.74 6.67 13.07
N SER A 49 -15.97 6.87 13.56
CA SER A 49 -17.21 6.30 13.00
C SER A 49 -17.20 4.76 12.97
N GLN A 50 -16.46 4.15 13.90
CA GLN A 50 -16.50 2.71 14.16
C GLN A 50 -17.71 2.37 15.03
N LEU A 51 -18.07 1.09 15.09
CA LEU A 51 -19.19 0.62 15.89
C LEU A 51 -18.66 -0.08 17.14
N GLU A 52 -19.05 0.39 18.32
CA GLU A 52 -18.65 -0.19 19.61
C GLU A 52 -18.85 -1.71 19.67
N LYS A 53 -19.94 -2.21 19.07
CA LYS A 53 -20.28 -3.64 19.01
C LYS A 53 -19.23 -4.50 18.30
N ASP A 54 -18.35 -3.92 17.49
CA ASP A 54 -17.31 -4.68 16.76
C ASP A 54 -16.06 -4.88 17.62
N HIS A 55 -15.94 -4.16 18.74
CA HIS A 55 -14.80 -4.23 19.64
C HIS A 55 -15.04 -5.18 20.81
N PHE A 56 -13.95 -5.65 21.42
CA PHE A 56 -13.97 -6.36 22.70
C PHE A 56 -13.78 -5.35 23.83
N LYS A 57 -14.73 -5.30 24.77
CA LYS A 57 -14.67 -4.43 25.94
C LYS A 57 -14.06 -5.15 27.13
N LEU A 58 -13.13 -4.52 27.83
CA LEU A 58 -12.63 -5.00 29.10
C LEU A 58 -13.70 -4.88 30.19
N THR A 59 -13.87 -5.92 31.00
CA THR A 59 -14.79 -5.92 32.13
C THR A 59 -14.26 -5.09 33.30
N ASN A 60 -12.94 -5.01 33.45
CA ASN A 60 -12.23 -4.35 34.54
C ASN A 60 -11.23 -3.30 34.00
N ALA A 61 -11.67 -2.45 33.08
CA ALA A 61 -10.84 -1.37 32.55
C ALA A 61 -10.37 -0.44 33.68
N LEU A 62 -9.08 -0.09 33.67
CA LEU A 62 -8.47 0.79 34.67
C LEU A 62 -8.83 2.27 34.45
N SER A 63 -9.17 2.65 33.22
CA SER A 63 -9.65 3.98 32.86
C SER A 63 -10.51 3.94 31.60
N ALA A 64 -11.30 5.00 31.39
CA ALA A 64 -12.13 5.18 30.18
C ALA A 64 -11.30 5.33 28.88
N ASP A 65 -10.01 5.65 29.01
CA ASP A 65 -9.11 5.77 27.87
C ASP A 65 -8.67 4.41 27.30
N PHE A 66 -8.78 3.34 28.10
CA PHE A 66 -8.29 2.00 27.79
C PHE A 66 -9.35 0.93 28.04
N GLU A 67 -10.47 1.01 27.32
CA GLU A 67 -11.63 0.12 27.53
C GLU A 67 -11.83 -0.93 26.45
N TYR A 68 -11.46 -0.65 25.19
CA TYR A 68 -11.81 -1.49 24.05
C TYR A 68 -10.58 -1.92 23.27
N LEU A 69 -10.47 -3.20 22.93
CA LEU A 69 -9.45 -3.65 21.97
C LEU A 69 -9.73 -3.06 20.59
N ARG A 70 -8.69 -2.52 19.96
CA ARG A 70 -8.77 -1.93 18.62
C ARG A 70 -8.98 -2.97 17.52
N VAL A 71 -9.80 -2.63 16.53
CA VAL A 71 -10.04 -3.42 15.31
C VAL A 71 -9.33 -2.87 14.08
N SER A 72 -8.60 -1.75 14.24
CA SER A 72 -7.79 -1.07 13.23
C SER A 72 -6.69 -0.27 13.97
N LEU A 73 -5.54 -0.03 13.34
CA LEU A 73 -4.48 0.79 13.93
C LEU A 73 -4.70 2.29 13.68
N LEU A 74 -5.56 2.62 12.71
CA LEU A 74 -5.79 3.97 12.24
C LEU A 74 -6.30 4.95 13.32
N PRO A 75 -7.20 4.57 14.24
CA PRO A 75 -7.68 5.53 15.24
C PRO A 75 -6.56 6.13 16.07
N SER A 76 -5.62 5.30 16.53
CA SER A 76 -4.47 5.73 17.31
C SER A 76 -3.49 6.55 16.46
N LEU A 77 -3.22 6.14 15.21
CA LEU A 77 -2.37 6.90 14.29
C LEU A 77 -2.93 8.30 13.98
N LEU A 78 -4.24 8.43 13.77
CA LEU A 78 -4.88 9.73 13.58
C LEU A 78 -4.83 10.60 14.84
N GLN A 79 -4.95 9.99 16.02
CA GLN A 79 -4.75 10.68 17.29
C GLN A 79 -3.29 11.17 17.45
N ASN A 80 -2.31 10.38 17.03
CA ASN A 80 -0.91 10.82 16.98
C ASN A 80 -0.74 12.02 16.04
N LEU A 81 -1.36 11.99 14.85
CA LEU A 81 -1.35 13.13 13.94
C LEU A 81 -1.95 14.38 14.59
N LYS A 82 -3.16 14.29 15.17
CA LYS A 82 -3.78 15.44 15.86
C LYS A 82 -2.84 16.05 16.89
N ASN A 83 -2.17 15.22 17.68
CA ASN A 83 -1.27 15.69 18.73
C ASN A 83 0.02 16.35 18.21
N ASN A 84 0.34 16.21 16.91
CA ASN A 84 1.59 16.69 16.32
C ASN A 84 1.40 17.70 15.17
N ILE A 85 0.22 17.75 14.55
CA ILE A 85 -0.11 18.74 13.51
C ILE A 85 0.10 20.16 14.05
N GLY A 86 0.77 20.99 13.27
CA GLY A 86 1.06 22.39 13.60
C GLY A 86 2.24 22.59 14.55
N LYS A 87 2.96 21.52 14.93
CA LYS A 87 4.25 21.60 15.64
C LYS A 87 5.46 21.62 14.70
N THR A 88 5.23 21.38 13.41
CA THR A 88 6.24 21.35 12.35
C THR A 88 5.62 21.80 11.04
N ASP A 89 6.44 22.38 10.17
CA ASP A 89 6.08 22.75 8.80
C ASP A 89 6.32 21.61 7.80
N LEU A 90 7.01 20.54 8.21
CA LEU A 90 7.27 19.37 7.38
C LEU A 90 6.08 18.39 7.43
N PRO A 91 5.83 17.64 6.35
CA PRO A 91 4.86 16.56 6.37
C PRO A 91 5.18 15.55 7.47
N ILE A 92 4.15 15.12 8.20
CA ILE A 92 4.28 14.06 9.21
C ILE A 92 3.97 12.74 8.52
N SER A 93 4.90 11.79 8.57
CA SER A 93 4.76 10.44 8.02
C SER A 93 5.09 9.44 9.12
N ILE A 94 4.08 8.71 9.59
CA ILE A 94 4.21 7.73 10.68
C ILE A 94 3.65 6.39 10.26
N PHE A 95 4.13 5.32 10.91
CA PHE A 95 3.59 3.99 10.73
C PHE A 95 3.58 3.20 12.03
N GLU A 96 2.71 2.21 12.09
CA GLU A 96 2.66 1.23 13.17
C GLU A 96 2.51 -0.16 12.57
N LEU A 97 3.24 -1.13 13.12
CA LEU A 97 3.10 -2.54 12.79
C LEU A 97 2.81 -3.30 14.08
N SER A 98 1.58 -3.77 14.23
CA SER A 98 1.11 -4.43 15.45
C SER A 98 -0.20 -5.19 15.21
N ASN A 99 -0.64 -5.95 16.22
CA ASN A 99 -1.91 -6.68 16.16
C ASN A 99 -3.14 -5.77 16.27
N ILE A 100 -4.19 -6.18 15.55
CA ILE A 100 -5.60 -5.81 15.75
C ILE A 100 -6.40 -7.04 16.19
N TYR A 101 -7.60 -6.84 16.74
CA TYR A 101 -8.38 -7.90 17.39
C TYR A 101 -9.78 -7.98 16.80
N LEU A 102 -9.99 -8.90 15.85
CA LEU A 102 -11.25 -9.01 15.12
C LEU A 102 -12.16 -10.09 15.72
N LYS A 103 -13.47 -9.84 15.73
CA LYS A 103 -14.46 -10.84 16.16
C LYS A 103 -14.56 -11.97 15.13
N GLN A 104 -14.69 -13.19 15.65
CA GLN A 104 -14.89 -14.40 14.85
C GLN A 104 -16.30 -14.96 15.10
N LYS A 105 -16.93 -15.57 14.09
CA LYS A 105 -18.29 -16.13 14.23
C LYS A 105 -18.35 -17.36 15.15
N GLU A 106 -17.29 -18.17 15.15
CA GLU A 106 -17.27 -19.51 15.76
C GLU A 106 -16.31 -19.62 16.95
N SER A 107 -15.74 -18.50 17.41
CA SER A 107 -14.77 -18.47 18.51
C SER A 107 -15.05 -17.33 19.46
N SER A 108 -14.88 -17.59 20.76
CA SER A 108 -14.90 -16.56 21.80
C SER A 108 -13.61 -15.75 21.86
N LEU A 109 -12.53 -16.24 21.25
CA LEU A 109 -11.23 -15.56 21.18
C LEU A 109 -11.14 -14.67 19.93
N PRO A 110 -10.48 -13.51 20.02
CA PRO A 110 -10.26 -12.64 18.87
C PRO A 110 -9.35 -13.31 17.84
N ASP A 111 -9.55 -12.97 16.58
CA ASP A 111 -8.56 -13.14 15.54
C ASP A 111 -7.51 -12.03 15.70
N GLU A 112 -6.36 -12.41 16.26
CA GLU A 112 -5.21 -11.54 16.43
C GLU A 112 -4.44 -11.44 15.12
N ARG A 113 -4.64 -10.33 14.43
CA ARG A 113 -4.12 -10.14 13.08
C ARG A 113 -3.02 -9.10 13.07
N SER A 114 -1.84 -9.50 12.61
CA SER A 114 -0.74 -8.56 12.39
C SER A 114 -1.09 -7.63 11.23
N THR A 115 -1.04 -6.33 11.50
CA THR A 115 -1.46 -5.28 10.56
C THR A 115 -0.36 -4.23 10.48
N LEU A 116 -0.13 -3.72 9.27
CA LEU A 116 0.72 -2.57 9.02
C LEU A 116 -0.15 -1.41 8.62
N SER A 117 -0.07 -0.29 9.35
CA SER A 117 -0.78 0.93 9.00
C SER A 117 0.15 2.12 8.94
N LEU A 118 -0.06 2.96 7.95
CA LEU A 118 0.71 4.16 7.68
C LEU A 118 -0.24 5.35 7.60
N VAL A 119 0.20 6.49 8.10
CA VAL A 119 -0.53 7.75 7.97
C VAL A 119 0.47 8.85 7.61
N THR A 120 0.12 9.65 6.61
CA THR A 120 0.92 10.80 6.19
C THR A 120 0.07 12.02 5.91
N THR A 121 0.61 13.21 6.18
CA THR A 121 0.03 14.49 5.73
C THR A 121 0.51 14.92 4.35
N ASP A 122 1.34 14.11 3.68
CA ASP A 122 1.69 14.31 2.27
C ASP A 122 0.50 13.92 1.36
N ASN A 123 0.64 14.19 0.07
CA ASN A 123 -0.39 13.92 -0.93
C ASN A 123 -0.48 12.42 -1.30
N PHE A 124 -1.64 12.05 -1.84
CA PHE A 124 -1.95 10.66 -2.21
C PHE A 124 -0.91 10.01 -3.14
N LEU A 125 -0.34 10.73 -4.11
CA LEU A 125 0.63 10.15 -5.04
C LEU A 125 1.96 9.83 -4.35
N ARG A 126 2.39 10.65 -3.38
CA ARG A 126 3.59 10.37 -2.57
C ARG A 126 3.38 9.17 -1.65
N ALA A 127 2.22 9.08 -1.01
CA ALA A 127 1.84 7.93 -0.19
C ALA A 127 1.78 6.65 -1.03
N LYS A 128 1.10 6.70 -2.19
CA LYS A 128 1.01 5.58 -3.13
C LYS A 128 2.39 5.12 -3.60
N GLY A 129 3.27 6.06 -3.99
CA GLY A 129 4.63 5.75 -4.40
C GLY A 129 5.45 5.07 -3.29
N SER A 130 5.27 5.47 -2.03
CA SER A 130 5.93 4.83 -0.88
C SER A 130 5.47 3.37 -0.70
N ILE A 131 4.17 3.12 -0.88
CA ILE A 131 3.59 1.77 -0.81
C ILE A 131 4.02 0.90 -2.01
N GLU A 132 4.02 1.44 -3.23
CA GLU A 132 4.53 0.74 -4.41
C GLU A 132 6.02 0.40 -4.27
N ALA A 133 6.81 1.34 -3.74
CA ALA A 133 8.23 1.11 -3.45
C ALA A 133 8.42 0.02 -2.39
N LEU A 134 7.56 -0.04 -1.36
CA LEU A 134 7.58 -1.10 -0.36
C LEU A 134 7.29 -2.47 -1.00
N PHE A 135 6.27 -2.58 -1.84
CA PHE A 135 5.95 -3.84 -2.52
C PHE A 135 7.07 -4.31 -3.45
N HIS A 136 7.72 -3.38 -4.15
CA HIS A 136 8.91 -3.69 -4.95
C HIS A 136 10.07 -4.20 -4.08
N HIS A 137 10.35 -3.53 -2.95
CA HIS A 137 11.39 -3.94 -2.01
C HIS A 137 11.12 -5.33 -1.40
N LEU A 138 9.86 -5.64 -1.12
CA LEU A 138 9.44 -6.94 -0.61
C LEU A 138 9.36 -8.03 -1.69
N ASN A 139 9.60 -7.70 -2.97
CA ASN A 139 9.45 -8.63 -4.08
C ASN A 139 8.02 -9.22 -4.17
N ALA A 140 7.03 -8.33 -4.16
CA ALA A 140 5.61 -8.66 -4.26
C ALA A 140 5.00 -8.13 -5.58
N PRO A 141 5.38 -8.69 -6.75
CA PRO A 141 5.06 -8.12 -8.06
C PRO A 141 3.58 -8.26 -8.46
N ASN A 142 2.83 -9.14 -7.80
CA ASN A 142 1.44 -9.45 -8.15
C ASN A 142 0.42 -8.55 -7.44
N ILE A 143 0.88 -7.54 -6.69
CA ILE A 143 -0.01 -6.61 -6.00
C ILE A 143 -0.50 -5.55 -6.99
N LYS A 144 -1.83 -5.34 -6.99
CA LYS A 144 -2.49 -4.29 -7.78
C LYS A 144 -3.12 -3.26 -6.87
N ILE A 145 -3.15 -2.01 -7.34
CA ILE A 145 -3.83 -0.90 -6.67
C ILE A 145 -4.94 -0.42 -7.62
N SER A 146 -6.19 -0.67 -7.25
CA SER A 146 -7.38 -0.41 -8.06
C SER A 146 -8.34 0.52 -7.30
N PRO A 147 -9.23 1.28 -7.98
CA PRO A 147 -10.23 2.09 -7.29
C PRO A 147 -11.07 1.26 -6.31
N LEU A 148 -11.49 1.86 -5.20
CA LEU A 148 -12.35 1.18 -4.23
C LEU A 148 -13.64 0.65 -4.88
N SER A 149 -13.84 -0.66 -4.82
CA SER A 149 -15.06 -1.34 -5.26
C SER A 149 -16.20 -1.19 -4.24
N LYS A 150 -15.86 -1.07 -2.96
CA LYS A 150 -16.79 -0.95 -1.82
C LYS A 150 -16.43 0.26 -0.97
N GLU A 151 -17.41 0.78 -0.25
CA GLU A 151 -17.18 1.85 0.71
C GLU A 151 -16.31 1.35 1.86
N ASN A 152 -15.48 2.25 2.38
CA ASN A 152 -14.66 2.03 3.56
C ASN A 152 -14.94 3.15 4.56
N ILE A 153 -15.18 2.77 5.82
CA ILE A 153 -15.62 3.70 6.86
C ILE A 153 -14.63 4.86 7.09
N PHE A 154 -13.34 4.62 6.87
CA PHE A 154 -12.28 5.60 7.10
C PHE A 154 -12.00 6.48 5.88
N LEU A 155 -12.35 6.05 4.67
CA LEU A 155 -11.82 6.59 3.43
C LEU A 155 -12.86 7.27 2.52
N GLN A 156 -12.41 8.30 1.81
CA GLN A 156 -13.19 8.93 0.74
C GLN A 156 -13.20 8.05 -0.51
N LYS A 157 -14.37 7.59 -0.94
CA LYS A 157 -14.53 6.65 -2.07
C LYS A 157 -13.74 7.02 -3.33
N GLN A 158 -13.80 8.30 -3.75
CA GLN A 158 -13.17 8.76 -5.00
C GLN A 158 -11.70 9.17 -4.87
N ARG A 159 -11.13 9.15 -3.66
CA ARG A 159 -9.74 9.52 -3.38
C ARG A 159 -8.99 8.40 -2.69
N SER A 160 -9.35 7.17 -3.05
CA SER A 160 -8.91 5.96 -2.39
C SER A 160 -8.88 4.78 -3.35
N ALA A 161 -8.09 3.79 -2.97
CA ALA A 161 -7.89 2.57 -3.72
C ALA A 161 -7.85 1.37 -2.77
N GLN A 162 -8.25 0.21 -3.29
CA GLN A 162 -7.98 -1.09 -2.67
C GLN A 162 -6.67 -1.65 -3.20
N ILE A 163 -6.02 -2.45 -2.37
CA ILE A 163 -4.76 -3.11 -2.66
C ILE A 163 -5.07 -4.61 -2.70
N GLU A 164 -4.72 -5.29 -3.78
CA GLU A 164 -5.23 -6.62 -4.09
C GLU A 164 -4.15 -7.58 -4.56
N ILE A 165 -4.33 -8.86 -4.22
CA ILE A 165 -3.60 -10.00 -4.80
C ILE A 165 -4.65 -10.89 -5.48
N GLY A 166 -4.68 -10.89 -6.81
CA GLY A 166 -5.79 -11.50 -7.55
C GLY A 166 -7.11 -10.85 -7.11
N ASP A 167 -8.06 -11.67 -6.65
CA ASP A 167 -9.37 -11.20 -6.18
C ASP A 167 -9.43 -10.89 -4.67
N LYS A 168 -8.30 -11.03 -3.95
CA LYS A 168 -8.25 -10.81 -2.50
C LYS A 168 -7.76 -9.41 -2.17
N ILE A 169 -8.57 -8.65 -1.45
CA ILE A 169 -8.18 -7.36 -0.88
C ILE A 169 -7.23 -7.63 0.30
N VAL A 170 -6.01 -7.10 0.21
CA VAL A 170 -4.99 -7.16 1.26
C VAL A 170 -4.85 -5.87 2.04
N GLY A 171 -5.50 -4.82 1.59
CA GLY A 171 -5.53 -3.54 2.29
C GLY A 171 -6.12 -2.43 1.45
N VAL A 172 -5.96 -1.21 1.97
CA VAL A 172 -6.50 0.00 1.35
C VAL A 172 -5.50 1.14 1.50
N ILE A 173 -5.58 2.10 0.58
CA ILE A 173 -4.89 3.39 0.67
C ILE A 173 -5.84 4.50 0.25
N GLY A 174 -5.84 5.63 0.96
CA GLY A 174 -6.69 6.74 0.56
C GLY A 174 -6.71 7.92 1.50
N GLU A 175 -7.37 8.97 1.05
CA GLU A 175 -7.65 10.13 1.90
C GLU A 175 -8.73 9.81 2.93
N VAL A 176 -8.44 10.18 4.18
CA VAL A 176 -9.38 9.98 5.29
C VAL A 176 -10.66 10.78 5.05
N ASN A 177 -11.80 10.23 5.47
CA ASN A 177 -13.08 10.90 5.40
C ASN A 177 -13.04 12.26 6.11
N LYS A 178 -13.58 13.29 5.46
CA LYS A 178 -13.58 14.65 6.01
C LYS A 178 -14.33 14.74 7.33
N SER A 179 -15.38 13.93 7.50
CA SER A 179 -16.15 13.85 8.77
C SER A 179 -15.27 13.36 9.92
N ILE A 180 -14.45 12.32 9.71
CA ILE A 180 -13.51 11.81 10.71
C ILE A 180 -12.43 12.85 10.99
N SER A 181 -11.88 13.45 9.93
CA SER A 181 -10.87 14.51 10.07
C SER A 181 -11.39 15.68 10.91
N HIS A 182 -12.63 16.10 10.69
CA HIS A 182 -13.28 17.15 11.45
C HIS A 182 -13.56 16.74 12.91
N LYS A 183 -14.09 15.54 13.16
CA LYS A 183 -14.35 15.02 14.52
C LYS A 183 -13.07 14.90 15.36
N LEU A 184 -11.92 14.72 14.71
CA LEU A 184 -10.60 14.65 15.32
C LEU A 184 -9.84 15.99 15.29
N ASP A 185 -10.46 17.09 14.88
CA ASP A 185 -9.84 18.42 14.77
C ASP A 185 -8.56 18.45 13.91
N LEU A 186 -8.49 17.61 12.86
CA LEU A 186 -7.38 17.59 11.92
C LEU A 186 -7.50 18.77 10.94
N LYS A 187 -6.46 19.61 10.87
CA LYS A 187 -6.39 20.77 9.95
C LYS A 187 -6.26 20.38 8.48
N THR A 188 -5.83 19.16 8.20
CA THR A 188 -5.58 18.62 6.85
C THR A 188 -6.30 17.28 6.71
N THR A 189 -6.52 16.85 5.47
CA THR A 189 -7.00 15.49 5.19
C THR A 189 -5.80 14.58 4.96
N PRO A 190 -5.40 13.75 5.94
CA PRO A 190 -4.25 12.86 5.76
C PRO A 190 -4.59 11.72 4.80
N VAL A 191 -3.54 11.12 4.25
CA VAL A 191 -3.61 9.86 3.51
C VAL A 191 -3.24 8.74 4.46
N MET A 192 -4.03 7.68 4.47
CA MET A 192 -3.76 6.49 5.28
C MET A 192 -3.62 5.25 4.40
N THR A 193 -2.93 4.25 4.93
CA THR A 193 -2.85 2.91 4.39
C THR A 193 -3.00 1.92 5.53
N GLU A 194 -3.72 0.82 5.31
CA GLU A 194 -3.82 -0.30 6.26
C GLU A 194 -3.74 -1.60 5.48
N LEU A 195 -2.79 -2.47 5.85
CA LEU A 195 -2.45 -3.73 5.19
C LEU A 195 -2.54 -4.90 6.15
N ASP A 196 -3.20 -5.97 5.70
CA ASP A 196 -3.18 -7.29 6.33
C ASP A 196 -1.82 -7.97 6.03
N LEU A 197 -0.98 -8.10 7.06
CA LEU A 197 0.37 -8.61 6.89
C LEU A 197 0.41 -10.11 6.53
N PRO A 198 -0.39 -10.99 7.14
CA PRO A 198 -0.55 -12.38 6.69
C PRO A 198 -0.91 -12.50 5.20
N LEU A 199 -1.83 -11.68 4.69
CA LEU A 199 -2.17 -11.70 3.27
C LEU A 199 -1.03 -11.16 2.40
N LEU A 200 -0.36 -10.07 2.82
CA LEU A 200 0.80 -9.53 2.12
C LEU A 200 1.94 -10.57 1.99
N LEU A 201 2.18 -11.36 3.04
CA LEU A 201 3.18 -12.43 3.04
C LEU A 201 2.97 -13.49 1.95
N SER A 202 1.71 -13.68 1.53
CA SER A 202 1.36 -14.63 0.46
C SER A 202 1.74 -14.12 -0.94
N ALA A 203 1.94 -12.80 -1.11
CA ALA A 203 2.42 -12.21 -2.38
C ALA A 203 3.94 -12.14 -2.50
N ILE A 204 4.69 -12.30 -1.40
CA ILE A 204 6.15 -12.16 -1.40
C ILE A 204 6.78 -13.41 -2.02
N LEU A 205 7.43 -13.23 -3.17
CA LEU A 205 8.15 -14.28 -3.88
C LEU A 205 9.54 -14.51 -3.27
N PRO A 206 10.01 -15.78 -3.20
CA PRO A 206 11.35 -16.08 -2.71
C PRO A 206 12.40 -15.70 -3.76
N GLY A 207 13.14 -14.62 -3.49
CA GLY A 207 14.27 -14.18 -4.30
C GLY A 207 13.90 -13.60 -5.67
N TYR A 208 14.91 -13.10 -6.37
CA TYR A 208 14.74 -12.51 -7.71
C TYR A 208 15.18 -13.50 -8.79
N SER A 209 14.41 -13.59 -9.87
CA SER A 209 14.85 -14.30 -11.07
C SER A 209 15.73 -13.38 -11.90
N TYR A 210 16.97 -13.80 -12.18
CA TYR A 210 17.86 -13.07 -13.06
C TYR A 210 17.30 -13.04 -14.49
N GLN A 211 17.35 -11.87 -15.11
CA GLN A 211 17.06 -11.69 -16.52
C GLN A 211 18.29 -11.09 -17.19
N PRO A 212 18.83 -11.70 -18.25
CA PRO A 212 19.99 -11.16 -18.95
C PRO A 212 19.66 -9.78 -19.55
N ILE A 213 20.63 -8.88 -19.43
CA ILE A 213 20.55 -7.56 -20.05
C ILE A 213 20.65 -7.75 -21.57
N SER A 214 19.79 -7.07 -22.31
CA SER A 214 19.85 -7.07 -23.77
C SER A 214 21.19 -6.52 -24.25
N GLN A 215 21.82 -7.24 -25.18
CA GLN A 215 23.00 -6.74 -25.91
C GLN A 215 22.63 -5.80 -27.06
N TYR A 216 21.35 -5.76 -27.43
CA TYR A 216 20.82 -4.92 -28.50
C TYR A 216 20.25 -3.62 -27.93
N PRO A 217 20.40 -2.49 -28.65
CA PRO A 217 19.92 -1.19 -28.21
C PRO A 217 18.39 -1.14 -28.15
N SER A 218 17.88 -0.34 -27.22
CA SER A 218 16.46 -0.04 -27.11
C SER A 218 16.05 1.11 -28.02
N ILE A 219 14.83 1.06 -28.54
CA ILE A 219 14.16 2.19 -29.19
C ILE A 219 13.18 2.78 -28.18
N ILE A 220 13.23 4.10 -27.98
CA ILE A 220 12.38 4.82 -27.03
C ILE A 220 11.47 5.77 -27.80
N GLU A 221 10.17 5.63 -27.60
CA GLU A 221 9.16 6.45 -28.29
C GLU A 221 8.20 7.07 -27.29
N GLU A 222 7.70 8.26 -27.60
CA GLU A 222 6.63 8.89 -26.85
C GLU A 222 5.32 8.77 -27.61
N ILE A 223 4.30 8.18 -26.98
CA ILE A 223 2.99 7.94 -27.58
C ILE A 223 1.95 8.65 -26.73
N THR A 224 1.02 9.33 -27.40
CA THR A 224 -0.16 9.90 -26.76
C THR A 224 -1.41 9.13 -27.20
N ILE A 225 -2.15 8.61 -26.23
CA ILE A 225 -3.38 7.85 -26.44
C ILE A 225 -4.55 8.67 -25.91
N GLU A 226 -5.60 8.83 -26.71
CA GLU A 226 -6.85 9.43 -26.28
C GLU A 226 -7.79 8.35 -25.74
N SER A 227 -8.13 8.40 -24.45
CA SER A 227 -9.03 7.43 -23.81
C SER A 227 -9.73 8.02 -22.59
N LYS A 228 -10.80 7.37 -22.15
CA LYS A 228 -11.49 7.64 -20.87
C LYS A 228 -11.21 6.57 -19.81
N LYS A 229 -10.44 5.54 -20.16
CA LYS A 229 -10.05 4.46 -19.24
C LYS A 229 -9.13 4.99 -18.13
N LEU A 230 -9.01 4.25 -17.04
CA LEU A 230 -8.06 4.59 -15.99
C LEU A 230 -6.63 4.46 -16.53
N VAL A 231 -5.75 5.39 -16.11
CA VAL A 231 -4.35 5.37 -16.53
C VAL A 231 -3.65 4.06 -16.12
N GLY A 232 -4.02 3.48 -14.99
CA GLY A 232 -3.52 2.16 -14.56
C GLY A 232 -3.85 1.05 -15.55
N ASP A 233 -5.09 1.02 -16.05
CA ASP A 233 -5.55 0.02 -17.04
C ASP A 233 -4.85 0.22 -18.38
N LEU A 234 -4.64 1.48 -18.79
CA LEU A 234 -3.87 1.80 -19.99
C LEU A 234 -2.41 1.35 -19.87
N LEU A 235 -1.76 1.62 -18.74
CA LEU A 235 -0.38 1.17 -18.47
C LEU A 235 -0.26 -0.35 -18.57
N GLN A 236 -1.20 -1.09 -17.96
CA GLN A 236 -1.21 -2.54 -18.03
C GLN A 236 -1.44 -3.03 -19.47
N SER A 237 -2.44 -2.46 -20.17
CA SER A 237 -2.77 -2.82 -21.55
C SER A 237 -1.60 -2.58 -22.52
N ILE A 238 -0.89 -1.46 -22.37
CA ILE A 238 0.31 -1.16 -23.17
C ILE A 238 1.40 -2.20 -22.88
N LYS A 239 1.70 -2.46 -21.60
CA LYS A 239 2.77 -3.40 -21.20
C LYS A 239 2.51 -4.82 -21.69
N GLU A 240 1.26 -5.26 -21.73
CA GLU A 240 0.87 -6.61 -22.15
C GLU A 240 0.66 -6.75 -23.67
N SER A 241 0.65 -5.64 -24.42
CA SER A 241 0.32 -5.64 -25.85
C SER A 241 1.38 -6.30 -26.73
N ASP A 242 2.67 -6.23 -26.35
CA ASP A 242 3.76 -6.79 -27.12
C ASP A 242 4.97 -7.12 -26.23
N ARG A 243 5.62 -8.26 -26.48
CA ARG A 243 6.79 -8.74 -25.74
C ARG A 243 8.02 -7.83 -25.85
N LEU A 244 8.08 -6.98 -26.88
CA LEU A 244 9.18 -6.04 -27.06
C LEU A 244 9.08 -4.85 -26.10
N ILE A 245 7.92 -4.60 -25.49
CA ILE A 245 7.74 -3.50 -24.54
C ILE A 245 8.33 -3.90 -23.20
N THR A 246 9.46 -3.27 -22.87
CA THR A 246 10.22 -3.57 -21.64
C THR A 246 9.93 -2.58 -20.51
N ASN A 247 9.60 -1.33 -20.84
CA ASN A 247 9.25 -0.32 -19.85
C ASN A 247 8.21 0.66 -20.41
N VAL A 248 7.31 1.12 -19.54
CA VAL A 248 6.27 2.10 -19.86
C VAL A 248 6.24 3.13 -18.74
N THR A 249 6.57 4.38 -19.08
CA THR A 249 6.56 5.50 -18.14
C THR A 249 5.44 6.45 -18.51
N TYR A 250 4.53 6.73 -17.58
CA TYR A 250 3.52 7.76 -17.77
C TYR A 250 4.14 9.15 -17.61
N LEU A 251 3.92 10.03 -18.60
CA LEU A 251 4.50 11.38 -18.64
C LEU A 251 3.53 12.45 -18.16
N GLY A 252 2.23 12.27 -18.41
CA GLY A 252 1.22 13.26 -18.05
C GLY A 252 -0.05 13.12 -18.87
N SER A 253 -1.02 13.97 -18.55
CA SER A 253 -2.30 14.03 -19.26
C SER A 253 -2.74 15.46 -19.51
N PHE A 254 -3.43 15.64 -20.63
CA PHE A 254 -4.19 16.84 -20.92
C PHE A 254 -5.57 16.44 -21.43
N LYS A 255 -6.61 16.69 -20.62
CA LYS A 255 -7.99 16.20 -20.87
C LYS A 255 -7.99 14.66 -20.97
N SER A 256 -8.55 14.10 -22.05
CA SER A 256 -8.60 12.66 -22.38
C SER A 256 -7.32 12.12 -23.02
N LYS A 257 -6.29 12.96 -23.21
CA LYS A 257 -5.04 12.57 -23.85
C LYS A 257 -3.99 12.23 -22.81
N HIS A 258 -3.50 11.00 -22.84
CA HIS A 258 -2.51 10.46 -21.92
C HIS A 258 -1.21 10.17 -22.67
N SER A 259 -0.10 10.75 -22.22
CA SER A 259 1.21 10.59 -22.86
C SER A 259 2.09 9.61 -22.08
N PHE A 260 2.75 8.73 -22.82
CA PHE A 260 3.60 7.66 -22.30
C PHE A 260 4.93 7.63 -23.04
N ARG A 261 6.02 7.37 -22.32
CA ARG A 261 7.30 6.97 -22.89
C ARG A 261 7.41 5.46 -22.83
N ILE A 262 7.63 4.82 -23.98
CA ILE A 262 7.66 3.37 -24.13
C ILE A 262 9.05 2.96 -24.62
N CYS A 263 9.65 1.99 -23.93
CA CYS A 263 10.94 1.41 -24.28
C CYS A 263 10.76 0.05 -24.93
N PHE A 264 11.17 -0.06 -26.19
CA PHE A 264 11.15 -1.27 -27.00
C PHE A 264 12.54 -1.89 -27.03
N THR A 265 12.66 -3.16 -26.61
CA THR A 265 13.94 -3.88 -26.60
C THR A 265 13.73 -5.33 -27.02
N SER A 266 14.67 -5.89 -27.79
CA SER A 266 14.69 -7.32 -28.14
C SER A 266 15.93 -7.99 -27.56
N GLN A 267 15.78 -9.21 -27.05
CA GLN A 267 16.89 -10.03 -26.56
C GLN A 267 17.61 -10.81 -27.68
N GLU A 268 17.09 -10.77 -28.90
CA GLU A 268 17.51 -11.65 -29.99
C GLU A 268 18.09 -10.90 -31.19
N LYS A 269 17.74 -9.63 -31.38
CA LYS A 269 18.16 -8.86 -32.56
C LYS A 269 18.04 -7.34 -32.38
N ASN A 270 18.69 -6.59 -33.27
CA ASN A 270 18.43 -5.17 -33.44
C ASN A 270 16.98 -4.94 -33.90
N LEU A 271 16.33 -3.94 -33.33
CA LEU A 271 15.02 -3.47 -33.77
C LEU A 271 15.18 -2.45 -34.90
N ASP A 272 14.25 -2.48 -35.84
CA ASP A 272 14.11 -1.45 -36.87
C ASP A 272 12.91 -0.53 -36.56
N GLN A 273 12.92 0.69 -37.11
CA GLN A 273 11.83 1.64 -36.87
C GLN A 273 10.47 1.11 -37.37
N LYS A 274 10.48 0.32 -38.45
CA LYS A 274 9.26 -0.23 -39.06
C LYS A 274 8.53 -1.19 -38.12
N SER A 275 9.24 -2.09 -37.43
CA SER A 275 8.63 -3.02 -36.48
C SER A 275 8.04 -2.29 -35.27
N VAL A 276 8.70 -1.24 -34.79
CA VAL A 276 8.18 -0.39 -33.71
C VAL A 276 6.93 0.37 -34.16
N GLU A 277 6.90 0.92 -35.38
CA GLU A 277 5.75 1.68 -35.89
C GLU A 277 4.48 0.83 -35.98
N VAL A 278 4.59 -0.45 -36.36
CA VAL A 278 3.46 -1.39 -36.36
C VAL A 278 2.88 -1.59 -34.96
N ILE A 279 3.73 -1.63 -33.93
CA ILE A 279 3.27 -1.73 -32.53
C ILE A 279 2.62 -0.42 -32.10
N LYS A 280 3.23 0.73 -32.43
CA LYS A 280 2.67 2.06 -32.13
C LYS A 280 1.27 2.25 -32.70
N ASP A 281 1.05 1.86 -33.96
CA ASP A 281 -0.26 1.96 -34.62
C ASP A 281 -1.35 1.14 -33.90
N ARG A 282 -0.98 -0.01 -33.34
CA ARG A 282 -1.87 -0.85 -32.53
C ARG A 282 -2.13 -0.24 -31.15
N LEU A 283 -1.11 0.35 -30.52
CA LEU A 283 -1.24 1.02 -29.22
C LEU A 283 -2.16 2.24 -29.29
N ILE A 284 -2.09 3.03 -30.36
CA ILE A 284 -2.97 4.21 -30.55
C ILE A 284 -4.44 3.80 -30.60
N ARG A 285 -4.74 2.57 -31.03
CA ARG A 285 -6.11 2.02 -31.09
C ARG A 285 -6.61 1.46 -29.75
N LEU A 286 -5.81 1.47 -28.68
CA LEU A 286 -6.22 1.03 -27.34
C LEU A 286 -7.21 1.98 -26.63
N ALA A 287 -7.65 3.04 -27.31
CA ALA A 287 -8.65 4.01 -26.87
C ALA A 287 -9.84 3.36 -26.11
#